data_AF-A0A954PQA3-F1
#
_entry.id   AF-A0A954PQA3-F1
#
_cell.length_a   1.000
_cell.length_b   1.000
_cell.length_c   1.000
_cell.angle_alpha   90.00
_cell.angle_beta   90.00
_cell.angle_gamma   90.00
#
_symmetry.space_group_name_H-M   'P 1'
#
loop_
_entity.id
_entity.type
_entity.pdbx_description
1 polymer ?
#
loop_
_entity_poly.entity_id
_entity_poly.type
_entity_poly.pdbx_seq_one_letter_code
_entity_poly.pdbx_strand_id
1 'polypeptide(L)'
;NGVIVDVTRLNMLRTSLVALTLLFMGCSKMESGSRDIEIETSEGTVHAKQTQVDAIPQKITRVTGDELKQLSSIPENSAFVRKYISDVTNPDLVDYDDAFLAWKADGSGEYLNEDVVMIVGGYLGNRCILDFDMEWVRVEDQYGTDFAVRAKKSEVMIFPFSSVQKRIEDKEHGFVHGVYHALKDLLESGDYAPRNAENDG
;
A
#
# COMPACT_ATOMS: atom_id res chain seq x y z
N ASN A 1 -9.66 18.40 3.05
CA ASN A 1 -8.50 17.89 3.80
C ASN A 1 -8.58 16.37 3.80
N GLY A 2 -7.71 15.71 3.03
CA GLY A 2 -7.56 14.26 3.11
C GLY A 2 -6.62 13.90 4.27
N VAL A 3 -6.91 12.83 4.99
CA VAL A 3 -6.01 12.24 5.97
C VAL A 3 -5.27 11.09 5.30
N ILE A 4 -3.95 11.05 5.44
CA ILE A 4 -3.07 10.07 4.79
C ILE A 4 -2.28 9.33 5.86
N VAL A 5 -2.53 8.02 5.95
CA VAL A 5 -1.90 7.14 6.93
C VAL A 5 -0.77 6.37 6.28
N ASP A 6 0.45 6.64 6.73
CA ASP A 6 1.69 6.23 6.11
C ASP A 6 2.43 5.24 7.01
N VAL A 7 2.55 3.97 6.63
CA VAL A 7 3.12 2.97 7.55
C VAL A 7 4.63 2.90 7.44
N THR A 8 5.34 3.50 8.40
CA THR A 8 6.80 3.45 8.49
C THR A 8 7.29 2.74 9.76
N ARG A 9 7.82 1.52 9.55
CA ARG A 9 8.55 0.60 10.46
C ARG A 9 7.75 -0.42 11.28
N LEU A 10 7.97 -1.70 10.95
CA LEU A 10 8.02 -2.79 11.93
C LEU A 10 9.46 -2.90 12.47
N ASN A 11 9.68 -2.67 13.76
CA ASN A 11 10.98 -2.92 14.41
C ASN A 11 11.16 -4.44 14.66
N MET A 12 11.96 -5.11 13.84
CA MET A 12 12.95 -6.06 14.36
C MET A 12 14.34 -5.41 14.25
N LEU A 13 14.78 -4.79 15.36
CA LEU A 13 16.17 -4.43 15.68
C LEU A 13 17.09 -4.01 14.51
N ARG A 14 17.04 -2.73 14.12
CA ARG A 14 18.18 -1.79 14.19
C ARG A 14 17.79 -0.43 13.58
N THR A 15 18.15 0.62 14.33
CA THR A 15 17.99 2.05 14.05
C THR A 15 18.35 2.43 12.62
N SER A 16 17.35 2.89 11.86
CA SER A 16 17.50 3.88 10.78
C SER A 16 16.19 4.65 10.61
N LEU A 17 16.20 5.92 10.99
CA LEU A 17 15.07 6.85 10.85
C LEU A 17 14.83 7.19 9.37
N VAL A 18 13.86 6.56 8.73
CA VAL A 18 13.38 6.91 7.39
C VAL A 18 11.87 7.14 7.48
N ALA A 19 11.40 8.17 6.79
CA ALA A 19 10.03 8.62 6.73
C ALA A 19 9.45 8.14 5.41
N LEU A 20 8.47 7.23 5.46
CA LEU A 20 7.66 6.98 4.28
C LEU A 20 6.81 8.23 4.07
N THR A 21 6.62 8.53 2.79
CA THR A 21 5.71 9.56 2.33
C THR A 21 4.75 8.89 1.35
N LEU A 22 3.49 8.71 1.73
CA LEU A 22 2.36 8.69 0.83
C LEU A 22 2.32 10.07 0.16
N LEU A 23 3.12 10.18 -0.89
CA LEU A 23 3.24 11.36 -1.73
C LEU A 23 1.88 11.63 -2.37
N PHE A 24 1.17 12.65 -1.88
CA PHE A 24 0.52 13.57 -2.80
C PHE A 24 1.42 14.81 -2.84
N MET A 25 2.06 15.04 -3.99
CA MET A 25 3.06 16.09 -4.18
C MET A 25 2.44 17.49 -4.36
N GLY A 26 2.50 18.34 -3.33
CA GLY A 26 2.19 19.78 -3.45
C GLY A 26 3.29 20.61 -2.81
N CYS A 27 4.13 21.26 -3.61
CA CYS A 27 5.23 22.09 -3.14
C CYS A 27 4.71 23.45 -2.66
N SER A 28 4.42 23.58 -1.37
CA SER A 28 4.31 24.87 -0.65
C SER A 28 4.70 24.64 0.81
N LYS A 29 5.57 25.50 1.31
CA LYS A 29 6.26 25.36 2.60
C LYS A 29 5.32 25.71 3.77
N MET A 30 4.29 24.90 4.00
CA MET A 30 3.66 24.76 5.31
C MET A 30 4.44 23.68 6.06
N GLU A 31 4.73 23.91 7.35
CA GLU A 31 5.22 22.84 8.21
C GLU A 31 4.13 21.76 8.28
N SER A 32 4.25 20.72 7.44
CA SER A 32 3.38 19.56 7.52
C SER A 32 3.69 18.88 8.85
N GLY A 33 2.74 18.97 9.78
CA GLY A 33 2.84 18.25 11.03
C GLY A 33 2.76 16.76 10.74
N SER A 34 3.90 16.07 10.76
CA SER A 34 3.91 14.62 10.76
C SER A 34 3.73 14.12 12.18
N ARG A 35 2.79 13.21 12.42
CA ARG A 35 2.61 12.54 13.71
C ARG A 35 2.98 11.06 13.60
N ASP A 36 3.71 10.54 14.57
CA ASP A 36 3.88 9.10 14.72
C ASP A 36 2.60 8.52 15.35
N ILE A 37 2.15 7.36 14.87
CA ILE A 37 1.01 6.62 15.38
C ILE A 37 1.44 5.17 15.63
N GLU A 38 0.87 4.56 16.66
CA GLU A 38 1.08 3.15 16.99
C GLU A 38 -0.26 2.44 16.87
N ILE A 39 -0.27 1.34 16.11
CA ILE A 39 -1.47 0.55 15.83
C ILE A 39 -1.23 -0.82 16.45
N GLU A 40 -2.05 -1.19 17.44
CA GLU A 40 -1.99 -2.50 18.07
C GLU A 40 -2.74 -3.53 17.21
N THR A 41 -2.06 -4.58 16.76
CA THR A 41 -2.67 -5.69 16.03
C THR A 41 -2.55 -6.99 16.82
N SER A 42 -3.28 -8.03 16.40
CA SER A 42 -3.15 -9.38 16.98
C SER A 42 -1.75 -9.97 16.83
N GLU A 43 -0.93 -9.40 15.94
CA GLU A 43 0.41 -9.88 15.59
C GLU A 43 1.52 -8.95 16.13
N GLY A 44 1.17 -7.81 16.72
CA GLY A 44 2.09 -6.87 17.37
C GLY A 44 1.77 -5.41 17.10
N THR A 45 2.62 -4.52 17.61
CA THR A 45 2.51 -3.08 17.37
C THR A 45 3.09 -2.71 16.00
N VAL A 46 2.29 -2.04 15.18
CA VAL A 46 2.70 -1.43 13.90
C VAL A 46 2.96 0.06 14.15
N HIS A 47 4.19 0.51 13.89
CA HIS A 47 4.47 1.94 13.91
C HIS A 47 4.20 2.52 12.52
N ALA A 48 3.49 3.65 12.50
CA ALA A 48 3.19 4.39 11.31
C ALA A 48 3.43 5.88 11.54
N LYS A 49 3.57 6.61 10.46
CA LYS A 49 3.61 8.05 10.39
C LYS A 49 2.31 8.52 9.74
N GLN A 50 1.84 9.69 10.08
CA GLN A 50 0.71 10.30 9.40
C GLN A 50 1.12 11.71 9.02
N THR A 51 0.95 12.01 7.74
CA THR A 51 1.34 13.30 7.17
C THR A 51 0.12 13.93 6.53
N GLN A 52 -0.19 15.16 6.89
CA GLN A 52 -1.18 15.94 6.16
C GLN A 52 -0.53 16.55 4.92
N VAL A 53 -1.19 16.42 3.78
CA VAL A 53 -0.76 17.02 2.51
C VAL A 53 -1.88 17.86 1.93
N ASP A 54 -1.51 18.81 1.07
CA ASP A 54 -2.47 19.63 0.35
C ASP A 54 -3.20 18.78 -0.71
N ALA A 55 -4.49 19.08 -0.88
CA ALA A 55 -5.29 18.39 -1.89
C ALA A 55 -4.85 18.84 -3.29
N ILE A 56 -4.39 17.88 -4.09
CA ILE A 56 -4.11 18.09 -5.52
C ILE A 56 -5.35 17.68 -6.30
N PRO A 57 -5.79 18.46 -7.30
CA PRO A 57 -6.83 18.02 -8.22
C PRO A 57 -6.43 16.69 -8.87
N GLN A 58 -7.29 15.69 -8.72
CA GLN A 58 -7.09 14.35 -9.26
C GLN A 58 -8.36 13.89 -9.95
N LYS A 59 -8.20 13.13 -11.04
CA LYS A 59 -9.29 12.43 -11.71
C LYS A 59 -9.25 10.98 -11.29
N ILE A 60 -10.32 10.51 -10.65
CA ILE A 60 -10.44 9.13 -10.19
C ILE A 60 -11.45 8.42 -11.08
N THR A 61 -11.00 7.40 -11.81
CA THR A 61 -11.85 6.63 -12.71
C THR A 61 -11.87 5.18 -12.27
N ARG A 62 -13.05 4.55 -12.21
CA ARG A 62 -13.14 3.13 -11.88
C ARG A 62 -12.45 2.27 -12.95
N VAL A 63 -11.62 1.31 -12.53
CA VAL A 63 -11.00 0.35 -13.45
C VAL A 63 -12.03 -0.71 -13.86
N THR A 64 -12.12 -1.00 -15.15
CA THR A 64 -13.09 -1.97 -15.71
C THR A 64 -12.47 -2.80 -16.84
N GLY A 65 -13.19 -3.81 -17.34
CA GLY A 65 -12.78 -4.58 -18.52
C GLY A 65 -11.50 -5.39 -18.34
N ASP A 66 -10.67 -5.41 -19.37
CA ASP A 66 -9.43 -6.21 -19.42
C ASP A 66 -8.40 -5.75 -18.38
N GLU A 67 -8.36 -4.46 -18.07
CA GLU A 67 -7.46 -3.89 -17.06
C GLU A 67 -7.81 -4.39 -15.65
N LEU A 68 -9.11 -4.40 -15.31
CA LEU A 68 -9.56 -4.98 -14.04
C LEU A 68 -9.24 -6.47 -13.98
N LYS A 69 -9.43 -7.19 -15.09
CA LYS A 69 -9.10 -8.61 -15.20
C LYS A 69 -7.61 -8.86 -14.98
N GLN A 70 -6.73 -8.00 -15.49
CA GLN A 70 -5.29 -8.09 -15.28
C GLN A 70 -4.91 -7.84 -13.82
N LEU A 71 -5.46 -6.80 -13.18
CA LEU A 71 -5.18 -6.50 -11.76
C LEU A 71 -5.70 -7.61 -10.84
N SER A 72 -6.89 -8.13 -11.12
CA SER A 72 -7.53 -9.18 -10.34
C SER A 72 -6.93 -10.57 -10.61
N SER A 73 -6.19 -10.75 -11.71
CA SER A 73 -5.54 -12.02 -12.04
C SER A 73 -4.13 -12.15 -11.51
N ILE A 74 -3.59 -11.09 -10.87
CA ILE A 74 -2.30 -11.16 -10.18
C ILE A 74 -2.42 -12.28 -9.15
N PRO A 75 -1.68 -13.39 -9.34
CA PRO A 75 -2.03 -14.65 -8.71
C PRO A 75 -1.83 -14.58 -7.20
N GLU A 76 -2.89 -14.89 -6.44
CA GLU A 76 -2.82 -15.12 -4.98
C GLU A 76 -1.89 -16.29 -4.63
N ASN A 77 -1.62 -17.17 -5.60
CA ASN A 77 -0.78 -18.35 -5.41
C ASN A 77 0.64 -18.12 -5.96
N SER A 78 1.24 -16.96 -5.63
CA SER A 78 2.43 -16.47 -6.30
C SER A 78 3.63 -17.42 -6.14
N ALA A 79 4.18 -17.84 -7.27
CA ALA A 79 5.43 -18.59 -7.31
C ALA A 79 6.57 -17.83 -6.61
N PHE A 80 6.45 -16.51 -6.53
CA PHE A 80 7.33 -15.62 -5.79
C PHE A 80 7.47 -16.02 -4.33
N VAL A 81 6.38 -16.19 -3.57
CA VAL A 81 6.49 -16.58 -2.15
C VAL A 81 7.12 -17.97 -2.03
N ARG A 82 6.66 -18.95 -2.82
CA ARG A 82 7.19 -20.33 -2.78
C ARG A 82 8.66 -20.44 -3.18
N LYS A 83 9.18 -19.47 -3.92
CA LYS A 83 10.61 -19.40 -4.27
C LYS A 83 11.45 -19.12 -3.02
N TYR A 84 10.95 -18.28 -2.13
CA TYR A 84 11.71 -17.75 -0.99
C TYR A 84 11.33 -18.39 0.34
N ILE A 85 10.11 -18.91 0.47
CA ILE A 85 9.58 -19.56 1.66
C ILE A 85 9.12 -20.97 1.29
N SER A 86 9.72 -21.97 1.94
CA SER A 86 9.38 -23.37 1.71
C SER A 86 8.04 -23.74 2.36
N ASP A 87 7.33 -24.71 1.78
CA ASP A 87 6.12 -25.32 2.33
C ASP A 87 4.89 -24.41 2.50
N VAL A 88 4.89 -23.20 1.93
CA VAL A 88 3.72 -22.31 1.91
C VAL A 88 2.75 -22.70 0.79
N THR A 89 1.57 -23.19 1.17
CA THR A 89 0.50 -23.55 0.21
C THR A 89 -0.51 -22.42 -0.01
N ASN A 90 -0.72 -21.56 0.98
CA ASN A 90 -1.67 -20.45 0.93
C ASN A 90 -1.06 -19.22 1.59
N PRO A 91 -0.28 -18.43 0.85
CA PRO A 91 0.50 -17.34 1.43
C PRO A 91 -0.39 -16.22 1.99
N ASP A 92 -0.03 -15.73 3.17
CA ASP A 92 -0.65 -14.58 3.82
C ASP A 92 0.21 -13.29 3.72
N LEU A 93 -0.19 -12.22 4.40
CA LEU A 93 0.51 -10.93 4.36
C LEU A 93 1.94 -11.02 4.91
N VAL A 94 2.16 -11.85 5.94
CA VAL A 94 3.47 -12.02 6.58
C VAL A 94 4.39 -12.82 5.65
N ASP A 95 3.87 -13.85 4.99
CA ASP A 95 4.62 -14.60 3.99
C ASP A 95 5.12 -13.70 2.84
N TYR A 96 4.33 -12.69 2.44
CA TYR A 96 4.76 -11.72 1.43
C TYR A 96 5.85 -10.77 1.94
N ASP A 97 5.81 -10.38 3.21
CA ASP A 97 6.86 -9.56 3.83
C ASP A 97 8.19 -10.35 3.94
N ASP A 98 8.13 -11.60 4.36
CA ASP A 98 9.29 -12.49 4.47
C ASP A 98 9.87 -12.83 3.09
N ALA A 99 9.03 -13.10 2.09
CA ALA A 99 9.47 -13.36 0.73
C ALA A 99 10.11 -12.11 0.10
N PHE A 100 9.56 -10.93 0.35
CA PHE A 100 10.14 -9.67 -0.12
C PHE A 100 11.52 -9.41 0.50
N LEU A 101 11.69 -9.67 1.80
CA LEU A 101 12.98 -9.56 2.47
C LEU A 101 14.01 -10.55 1.89
N ALA A 102 13.61 -11.80 1.69
CA ALA A 102 14.47 -12.83 1.11
C ALA A 102 14.86 -12.51 -0.34
N TRP A 103 13.93 -12.03 -1.17
CA TRP A 103 14.20 -11.57 -2.53
C TRP A 103 15.26 -10.46 -2.57
N LYS A 104 15.17 -9.48 -1.68
CA LYS A 104 16.17 -8.39 -1.60
C LYS A 104 17.56 -8.90 -1.24
N ALA A 105 17.65 -9.99 -0.47
CA ALA A 105 18.92 -10.58 -0.05
C ALA A 105 19.52 -11.54 -1.10
N ASP A 106 18.68 -12.16 -1.92
CA ASP A 106 19.06 -13.21 -2.88
C ASP A 106 19.99 -12.69 -3.99
N GLY A 107 19.71 -11.51 -4.54
CA GLY A 107 20.56 -10.87 -5.56
C GLY A 107 20.69 -11.65 -6.89
N SER A 108 19.92 -12.73 -7.07
CA SER A 108 19.97 -13.60 -8.25
C SER A 108 19.48 -12.94 -9.54
N GLY A 109 18.63 -11.90 -9.42
CA GLY A 109 17.99 -11.21 -10.53
C GLY A 109 16.87 -12.01 -11.21
N GLU A 110 16.38 -13.09 -10.59
CA GLU A 110 15.25 -13.87 -11.13
C GLU A 110 13.95 -13.05 -11.22
N TYR A 111 13.72 -12.21 -10.22
CA TYR A 111 12.63 -11.22 -10.21
C TYR A 111 13.22 -9.81 -10.27
N LEU A 112 12.78 -9.02 -11.24
CA LEU A 112 13.12 -7.60 -11.34
C LEU A 112 12.27 -6.79 -10.35
N ASN A 113 12.68 -5.55 -10.11
CA ASN A 113 11.94 -4.64 -9.22
C ASN A 113 10.49 -4.48 -9.69
N GLU A 114 10.28 -4.36 -11.00
CA GLU A 114 8.96 -4.19 -11.61
C GLU A 114 8.08 -5.43 -11.39
N ASP A 115 8.66 -6.63 -11.47
CA ASP A 115 7.95 -7.88 -11.20
C ASP A 115 7.47 -7.92 -9.75
N VAL A 116 8.35 -7.55 -8.80
CA VAL A 116 8.02 -7.54 -7.37
C VAL A 116 6.99 -6.47 -7.03
N VAL A 117 7.09 -5.28 -7.64
CA VAL A 117 6.05 -4.23 -7.51
C VAL A 117 4.69 -4.76 -7.95
N MET A 118 4.62 -5.40 -9.13
CA MET A 118 3.37 -5.96 -9.64
C MET A 118 2.84 -7.08 -8.75
N ILE A 119 3.69 -8.02 -8.33
CA ILE A 119 3.30 -9.19 -7.55
C ILE A 119 2.83 -8.80 -6.14
N VAL A 120 3.66 -8.07 -5.40
CA VAL A 120 3.40 -7.72 -3.99
C VAL A 120 2.31 -6.64 -3.92
N GLY A 121 2.36 -5.65 -4.81
CA GLY A 121 1.37 -4.58 -4.85
C GLY A 121 -0.01 -5.09 -5.28
N GLY A 122 -0.03 -5.97 -6.30
CA GLY A 122 -1.27 -6.60 -6.74
C GLY A 122 -1.92 -7.48 -5.67
N TYR A 123 -1.12 -8.29 -4.97
CA TYR A 123 -1.60 -9.09 -3.84
C TYR A 123 -2.20 -8.21 -2.73
N LEU A 124 -1.46 -7.18 -2.28
CA LEU A 124 -1.94 -6.23 -1.26
C LEU A 124 -3.24 -5.56 -1.69
N GLY A 125 -3.33 -5.08 -2.93
CA GLY A 125 -4.53 -4.44 -3.45
C GLY A 125 -5.73 -5.39 -3.52
N ASN A 126 -5.55 -6.60 -4.06
CA ASN A 126 -6.60 -7.61 -4.14
C ASN A 126 -7.07 -8.04 -2.74
N ARG A 127 -6.16 -8.14 -1.78
CA ARG A 127 -6.51 -8.45 -0.39
C ARG A 127 -7.37 -7.35 0.25
N CYS A 128 -7.03 -6.08 0.02
CA CYS A 128 -7.83 -4.95 0.51
C CYS A 128 -9.23 -4.90 -0.13
N ILE A 129 -9.35 -5.26 -1.41
CA ILE A 129 -10.65 -5.36 -2.09
C ILE A 129 -11.51 -6.46 -1.47
N LEU A 130 -10.91 -7.63 -1.23
CA LEU A 130 -11.60 -8.79 -0.67
C LEU A 130 -12.12 -8.49 0.75
N ASP A 131 -11.29 -7.85 1.58
CA ASP A 131 -11.57 -7.73 3.01
C ASP A 131 -12.34 -6.45 3.38
N PHE A 132 -12.24 -5.37 2.58
CA PHE A 132 -12.68 -4.03 2.99
C PHE A 132 -13.72 -3.35 2.08
N ASP A 133 -14.39 -4.09 1.19
CA ASP A 133 -15.37 -3.54 0.22
C ASP A 133 -14.82 -2.35 -0.59
N MET A 134 -13.61 -2.54 -1.12
CA MET A 134 -12.93 -1.56 -1.95
C MET A 134 -13.01 -1.92 -3.44
N GLU A 135 -12.50 -1.05 -4.31
CA GLU A 135 -12.43 -1.27 -5.75
C GLU A 135 -11.15 -0.68 -6.34
N TRP A 136 -10.65 -1.29 -7.41
CA TRP A 136 -9.56 -0.73 -8.22
C TRP A 136 -10.02 0.55 -8.92
N VAL A 137 -9.24 1.61 -8.78
CA VAL A 137 -9.42 2.89 -9.45
C VAL A 137 -8.11 3.33 -10.10
N ARG A 138 -8.24 4.02 -11.24
CA ARG A 138 -7.16 4.77 -11.87
C ARG A 138 -7.20 6.19 -11.34
N VAL A 139 -6.07 6.66 -10.81
CA VAL A 139 -5.90 8.04 -10.33
C VAL A 139 -4.98 8.75 -11.29
N GLU A 140 -5.45 9.85 -11.87
CA GLU A 140 -4.68 10.72 -12.76
C GLU A 140 -4.52 12.09 -12.11
N ASP A 141 -3.28 12.58 -12.02
CA ASP A 141 -2.94 13.90 -11.50
C ASP A 141 -1.92 14.62 -12.42
N GLN A 142 -1.32 15.70 -11.93
CA GLN A 142 -0.31 16.46 -12.71
C GLN A 142 1.03 15.74 -12.88
N TYR A 143 1.29 14.66 -12.12
CA TYR A 143 2.55 13.90 -12.14
C TYR A 143 2.43 12.59 -12.90
N GLY A 144 1.22 12.06 -13.08
CA GLY A 144 0.98 10.91 -13.94
C GLY A 144 -0.29 10.16 -13.62
N THR A 145 -0.22 8.85 -13.82
CA THR A 145 -1.32 7.91 -13.60
C THR A 145 -0.84 6.78 -12.71
N ASP A 146 -1.62 6.45 -11.68
CA ASP A 146 -1.36 5.31 -10.81
C ASP A 146 -2.64 4.50 -10.56
N PHE A 147 -2.48 3.23 -10.20
CA PHE A 147 -3.56 2.37 -9.74
C PHE A 147 -3.64 2.37 -8.22
N ALA A 148 -4.85 2.63 -7.74
CA ALA A 148 -5.17 2.63 -6.32
C ALA A 148 -6.33 1.67 -6.04
N VAL A 149 -6.46 1.32 -4.76
CA VAL A 149 -7.65 0.66 -4.24
C VAL A 149 -8.37 1.68 -3.38
N ARG A 150 -9.65 1.96 -3.69
CA ARG A 150 -10.48 2.97 -3.01
C ARG A 150 -11.70 2.33 -2.36
N ALA A 151 -12.01 2.73 -1.13
CA ALA A 151 -13.19 2.27 -0.42
C ALA A 151 -14.46 2.75 -1.12
N LYS A 152 -15.47 1.89 -1.25
CA LYS A 152 -16.69 2.27 -1.99
C LYS A 152 -17.53 3.33 -1.28
N LYS A 153 -17.38 3.46 0.04
CA LYS A 153 -18.22 4.32 0.90
C LYS A 153 -17.48 5.52 1.49
N SER A 154 -16.17 5.62 1.31
CA SER A 154 -15.35 6.70 1.86
C SER A 154 -14.29 7.19 0.88
N GLU A 155 -13.64 8.29 1.22
CA GLU A 155 -12.50 8.81 0.47
C GLU A 155 -11.17 8.09 0.81
N VAL A 156 -11.23 6.98 1.55
CA VAL A 156 -10.03 6.20 1.88
C VAL A 156 -9.53 5.46 0.64
N MET A 157 -8.24 5.62 0.35
CA MET A 157 -7.58 4.93 -0.74
C MET A 157 -6.14 4.57 -0.36
N ILE A 158 -5.64 3.49 -0.97
CA ILE A 158 -4.23 3.09 -0.89
C ILE A 158 -3.67 2.92 -2.29
N PHE A 159 -2.35 3.07 -2.43
CA PHE A 159 -1.63 2.90 -3.71
C PHE A 159 -0.65 1.72 -3.56
N PRO A 160 -1.10 0.48 -3.79
CA PRO A 160 -0.31 -0.71 -3.45
C PRO A 160 1.01 -0.78 -4.23
N PHE A 161 0.99 -0.48 -5.54
CA PHE A 161 2.18 -0.54 -6.39
C PHE A 161 3.22 0.51 -5.98
N SER A 162 2.79 1.76 -5.84
CA SER A 162 3.63 2.85 -5.33
C SER A 162 4.18 2.57 -3.93
N SER A 163 3.41 1.89 -3.07
CA SER A 163 3.88 1.51 -1.73
C SER A 163 5.01 0.49 -1.81
N VAL A 164 4.93 -0.52 -2.68
CA VAL A 164 6.03 -1.49 -2.86
C VAL A 164 7.24 -0.83 -3.49
N GLN A 165 7.05 -0.03 -4.54
CA GLN A 165 8.14 0.64 -5.25
C GLN A 165 9.02 1.47 -4.30
N LYS A 166 8.39 2.28 -3.44
CA LYS A 166 9.11 3.06 -2.43
C LYS A 166 9.92 2.21 -1.47
N ARG A 167 9.45 1.00 -1.12
CA ARG A 167 10.16 0.10 -0.18
C ARG A 167 11.38 -0.54 -0.79
N ILE A 168 11.34 -0.73 -2.10
CA ILE A 168 12.52 -1.10 -2.88
C ILE A 168 13.52 0.06 -2.87
N GLU A 169 13.08 1.27 -3.22
CA GLU A 169 13.92 2.48 -3.29
C GLU A 169 14.57 2.83 -1.93
N ASP A 170 13.77 2.82 -0.85
CA ASP A 170 14.18 3.16 0.52
C ASP A 170 14.91 2.01 1.23
N LYS A 171 14.98 0.84 0.59
CA LYS A 171 15.53 -0.39 1.15
C LYS A 171 14.82 -0.86 2.43
N GLU A 172 13.54 -0.55 2.61
CA GLU A 172 12.70 -1.03 3.71
C GLU A 172 12.07 -2.42 3.43
N HIS A 173 11.53 -3.09 4.45
CA HIS A 173 10.83 -4.38 4.36
C HIS A 173 9.84 -4.51 5.54
N GLY A 174 9.01 -5.56 5.57
CA GLY A 174 8.05 -5.77 6.66
C GLY A 174 6.93 -4.72 6.66
N PHE A 175 6.41 -4.38 5.48
CA PHE A 175 5.45 -3.30 5.29
C PHE A 175 4.10 -3.79 4.76
N VAL A 176 4.01 -4.97 4.14
CA VAL A 176 2.78 -5.46 3.51
C VAL A 176 1.71 -5.68 4.58
N HIS A 177 2.04 -6.42 5.63
CA HIS A 177 1.18 -6.62 6.79
C HIS A 177 0.87 -5.27 7.49
N GLY A 178 1.88 -4.41 7.67
CA GLY A 178 1.73 -3.12 8.32
C GLY A 178 0.74 -2.19 7.59
N VAL A 179 0.90 -2.03 6.27
CA VAL A 179 0.02 -1.18 5.44
C VAL A 179 -1.42 -1.69 5.48
N TYR A 180 -1.62 -3.01 5.39
CA TYR A 180 -2.94 -3.61 5.49
C TYR A 180 -3.62 -3.31 6.82
N HIS A 181 -2.91 -3.49 7.95
CA HIS A 181 -3.50 -3.25 9.27
C HIS A 181 -3.74 -1.78 9.59
N ALA A 182 -2.91 -0.87 9.09
CA ALA A 182 -3.18 0.56 9.22
C ALA A 182 -4.41 0.99 8.43
N LEU A 183 -4.62 0.42 7.24
CA LEU A 183 -5.85 0.64 6.49
C LEU A 183 -7.07 0.08 7.25
N LYS A 184 -6.95 -1.13 7.80
CA LYS A 184 -8.01 -1.75 8.59
C LYS A 184 -8.42 -0.86 9.77
N ASP A 185 -7.45 -0.42 10.57
CA ASP A 185 -7.68 0.45 11.72
C ASP A 185 -8.32 1.78 11.30
N LEU A 186 -7.83 2.39 10.22
CA LEU A 186 -8.44 3.61 9.65
C LEU A 186 -9.91 3.38 9.27
N LEU A 187 -10.23 2.25 8.63
CA LEU A 187 -11.60 1.93 8.22
C LEU A 187 -12.53 1.59 9.40
N GLU A 188 -12.00 0.96 10.44
CA GLU A 188 -12.74 0.59 11.65
C GLU A 188 -12.96 1.80 12.59
N SER A 189 -12.02 2.74 12.63
CA SER A 189 -12.14 3.97 13.44
C SER A 189 -13.28 4.88 12.98
N GLY A 190 -13.62 4.86 11.69
CA GLY A 190 -14.60 5.77 11.10
C GLY A 190 -14.08 7.20 10.88
N ASP A 191 -12.80 7.47 11.14
CA ASP A 191 -12.18 8.79 11.03
C ASP A 191 -11.81 9.15 9.58
N TYR A 192 -12.80 9.11 8.68
CA TYR A 192 -12.64 9.43 7.27
C TYR A 192 -13.83 10.21 6.70
N ALA A 193 -13.56 10.94 5.61
CA ALA A 193 -14.62 11.61 4.88
C ALA A 193 -15.49 10.59 4.11
N PRO A 194 -16.82 10.77 4.09
CA PRO A 194 -17.69 9.97 3.23
C PRO A 194 -17.37 10.24 1.77
N ARG A 195 -17.58 9.23 0.92
CA ARG A 195 -17.36 9.36 -0.53
C ARG A 195 -18.28 10.44 -1.11
N ASN A 196 -17.70 11.42 -1.81
CA ASN A 196 -18.49 12.38 -2.58
C ASN A 196 -18.72 11.82 -4.00
N ALA A 197 -19.96 11.48 -4.32
CA ALA A 197 -20.35 10.96 -5.62
C ALA A 197 -20.09 11.94 -6.78
N GLU A 198 -19.98 13.25 -6.49
CA GLU A 198 -19.65 14.27 -7.50
C GLU A 198 -18.23 14.11 -8.05
N ASN A 199 -17.35 13.39 -7.35
CA ASN A 199 -15.97 13.16 -7.75
C ASN A 199 -15.80 11.92 -8.67
N ASP A 200 -16.86 11.14 -8.92
CA ASP A 200 -16.82 9.89 -9.69
C ASP A 200 -17.09 10.09 -11.20
N GLY A 201 -16.52 11.15 -11.77
CA GLY A 201 -16.74 11.60 -13.15
C GLY A 201 -16.04 10.81 -14.25
#